data_AF-A0A5C6U2D6-F1
#
_entry.id   AF-A0A5C6U2D6-F1
#
_cell.length_a   1.000
_cell.length_b   1.000
_cell.length_c   1.000
_cell.angle_alpha   90.00
_cell.angle_beta   90.00
_cell.angle_gamma   90.00
#
_symmetry.space_group_name_H-M   'P 1'
#
loop_
_entity.id
_entity.type
_entity.pdbx_description
1 polymer ?
#
loop_
_entity_poly.entity_id
_entity_poly.type
_entity_poly.pdbx_seq_one_letter_code
_entity_poly.pdbx_strand_id
1 'polypeptide(L)'
;MQDKMQPSTPWWKVPTVWLVIGGPLSVVVASLSTAVIAWKHIDPVISTAQGDIRPGDNMAPKLSPKDALAPAQQGRNHAATPQR
;
A
#
# COMPACT_ATOMS: atom_id res chain seq x y z
N MET A 1 -33.88 12.30 -55.22
CA MET A 1 -33.51 12.37 -53.80
C MET A 1 -32.16 11.67 -53.68
N GLN A 2 -31.07 12.42 -53.88
CA GLN A 2 -29.71 11.88 -53.73
C GLN A 2 -29.33 11.96 -52.25
N ASP A 3 -29.38 10.83 -51.56
CA ASP A 3 -28.75 10.67 -50.25
C ASP A 3 -27.25 10.77 -50.43
N LYS A 4 -26.68 11.92 -50.05
CA LYS A 4 -25.24 12.09 -49.93
C LYS A 4 -24.75 11.23 -48.78
N MET A 5 -24.23 10.04 -49.09
CA MET A 5 -23.43 9.23 -48.17
C MET A 5 -22.22 10.05 -47.74
N GLN A 6 -22.32 10.72 -46.59
CA GLN A 6 -21.20 11.46 -46.03
C GLN A 6 -20.12 10.45 -45.62
N PRO A 7 -18.86 10.63 -46.04
CA PRO A 7 -17.79 9.74 -45.61
C PRO A 7 -17.63 9.84 -44.09
N SER A 8 -17.73 8.70 -43.41
CA SER A 8 -17.50 8.62 -41.96
C SER A 8 -16.06 9.02 -41.63
N THR A 9 -15.88 9.98 -40.73
CA THR A 9 -14.56 10.36 -40.23
C THR A 9 -13.92 9.16 -39.52
N PRO A 10 -12.66 8.78 -39.84
CA PRO A 10 -11.96 7.74 -39.12
C PRO A 10 -11.80 8.09 -37.63
N TRP A 11 -12.13 7.16 -36.74
CA TRP A 11 -12.21 7.40 -35.30
C TRP A 11 -10.91 7.93 -34.66
N TRP A 12 -9.76 7.50 -35.17
CA TRP A 12 -8.44 7.91 -34.66
C TRP A 12 -8.11 9.39 -34.92
N LYS A 13 -8.84 10.06 -35.82
CA LYS A 13 -8.73 11.51 -36.07
C LYS A 13 -9.52 12.35 -35.06
N VAL A 14 -10.41 11.75 -34.28
CA VAL A 14 -11.30 12.47 -33.36
C VAL A 14 -10.55 12.69 -32.03
N PRO A 15 -10.28 13.95 -31.61
CA PRO A 15 -9.53 14.22 -30.37
C PRO A 15 -10.16 13.62 -29.12
N THR A 16 -11.49 13.59 -29.06
CA THR A 16 -12.25 13.02 -27.94
C THR A 16 -11.93 11.55 -27.68
N VAL A 17 -11.61 10.76 -28.72
CA VAL A 17 -11.27 9.34 -28.55
C VAL A 17 -9.97 9.19 -27.74
N TRP A 18 -9.01 10.10 -27.92
CA TRP A 18 -7.78 10.10 -27.15
C TRP A 18 -7.98 10.49 -25.69
N LEU A 19 -8.97 11.33 -25.36
CA LEU A 19 -9.32 11.62 -23.96
C LEU A 19 -9.93 10.39 -23.28
N VAL A 20 -10.81 9.68 -23.98
CA VAL A 20 -11.48 8.46 -23.48
C VAL A 20 -10.48 7.33 -23.27
N ILE A 21 -9.50 7.17 -24.16
CA ILE A 21 -8.45 6.15 -24.04
C ILE A 21 -7.37 6.60 -23.05
N GLY A 22 -7.01 7.88 -23.08
CA GLY A 22 -5.91 8.45 -22.30
C GLY A 22 -6.16 8.42 -20.79
N GLY A 23 -7.39 8.66 -20.33
CA GLY A 23 -7.74 8.57 -18.91
C GLY A 23 -7.44 7.17 -18.32
N PRO A 24 -8.06 6.10 -18.83
CA PRO A 24 -7.76 4.73 -18.41
C PRO A 24 -6.30 4.34 -18.58
N LEU A 25 -5.67 4.70 -19.71
CA LEU A 25 -4.26 4.42 -19.96
C LEU A 25 -3.36 5.06 -18.88
N SER A 26 -3.65 6.29 -18.48
CA SER A 26 -2.91 7.00 -17.42
C SER A 26 -3.00 6.27 -16.08
N VAL A 27 -4.19 5.77 -15.71
CA VAL A 27 -4.37 4.99 -14.47
C VAL A 27 -3.58 3.69 -14.51
N VAL A 28 -3.58 2.98 -15.64
CA VAL A 28 -2.77 1.75 -15.80
C VAL A 28 -1.29 2.07 -15.61
N VAL A 29 -0.76 3.10 -16.26
CA VAL A 29 0.64 3.52 -16.09
C VAL A 29 0.95 3.91 -14.64
N ALA A 30 0.06 4.63 -13.96
CA ALA A 30 0.23 5.02 -12.57
C ALA A 30 0.30 3.78 -11.65
N SER A 31 -0.62 2.82 -11.83
CA SER A 31 -0.65 1.57 -11.03
C SER A 31 0.64 0.75 -11.18
N LEU A 32 1.14 0.61 -12.41
CA LEU A 32 2.40 -0.08 -12.69
C LEU A 32 3.58 0.66 -12.07
N SER A 33 3.60 1.99 -12.14
CA SER A 33 4.64 2.80 -11.52
C SER A 33 4.68 2.60 -10.00
N THR A 34 3.52 2.59 -9.35
CA THR A 34 3.41 2.27 -7.92
C THR A 34 3.90 0.86 -7.61
N ALA A 35 3.51 -0.14 -8.41
CA ALA A 35 3.97 -1.52 -8.24
C ALA A 35 5.49 -1.65 -8.37
N VAL A 36 6.10 -0.93 -9.32
CA VAL A 36 7.56 -0.88 -9.51
C VAL A 36 8.25 -0.25 -8.30
N ILE A 37 7.70 0.85 -7.75
CA ILE A 37 8.25 1.48 -6.54
C ILE A 37 8.19 0.52 -5.36
N ALA A 38 7.06 -0.16 -5.18
CA ALA A 38 6.85 -1.12 -4.11
C ALA A 38 7.83 -2.30 -4.19
N TRP A 39 8.07 -2.85 -5.39
CA TRP A 39 9.05 -3.93 -5.56
C TRP A 39 10.48 -3.45 -5.25
N LYS A 40 10.86 -2.27 -5.73
CA LYS A 40 12.21 -1.75 -5.49
C LYS A 40 12.51 -1.46 -4.01
N HIS A 41 11.49 -1.17 -3.21
CA HIS A 41 11.62 -0.81 -1.80
C HIS A 41 10.80 -1.75 -0.89
N ILE A 42 10.92 -3.06 -1.11
CA ILE A 42 10.33 -4.05 -0.21
C ILE A 42 11.04 -3.95 1.15
N ASP A 43 10.27 -3.70 2.20
CA ASP A 43 10.77 -3.76 3.58
C ASP A 43 11.27 -5.18 3.85
N PRO A 44 12.53 -5.36 4.31
CA PRO A 44 13.07 -6.68 4.62
C PRO A 44 12.13 -7.47 5.54
N VAL A 45 11.85 -8.72 5.18
CA VAL A 45 11.05 -9.61 6.03
C VAL A 45 11.86 -9.92 7.29
N ILE A 46 11.37 -9.50 8.46
CA ILE A 46 11.96 -9.91 9.74
C ILE A 46 11.71 -11.41 9.88
N SER A 47 12.79 -12.17 9.74
CA SER A 47 12.76 -13.63 9.90
C SER A 47 12.49 -13.94 11.37
N THR A 48 11.24 -14.25 11.72
CA THR A 48 10.86 -14.72 13.07
C THR A 48 11.21 -16.20 13.28
N ALA A 49 11.99 -16.80 12.37
CA ALA A 49 12.55 -18.13 12.53
C ALA A 49 13.62 -18.09 13.62
N GLN A 50 13.17 -18.26 14.85
CA GLN A 50 13.90 -18.90 15.94
C GLN A 50 15.38 -18.47 16.09
N GLY A 51 15.63 -17.31 16.72
CA GLY A 51 16.86 -17.16 17.50
C GLY A 51 17.81 -16.00 17.20
N ASP A 52 17.41 -14.93 16.50
CA ASP A 52 18.25 -13.73 16.44
C ASP A 52 17.42 -12.43 16.49
N ILE A 53 16.58 -12.33 17.52
CA ILE A 53 16.42 -11.02 18.16
C ILE A 53 17.67 -10.89 19.02
N ARG A 54 18.66 -10.12 18.56
CA ARG A 54 19.56 -9.40 19.48
C ARG A 54 18.95 -8.02 19.67
N PRO A 55 18.09 -7.82 20.69
CA PRO A 55 17.70 -6.48 21.10
C PRO A 55 18.89 -5.93 21.90
N GLY A 56 19.89 -5.48 21.15
CA GLY A 56 21.21 -5.13 21.66
C GLY A 56 21.32 -3.70 22.17
N ASP A 57 20.44 -2.79 21.76
CA ASP A 57 20.37 -1.46 22.34
C ASP A 57 18.92 -1.21 22.76
N ASN A 58 18.71 -1.03 24.07
CA ASN A 58 17.46 -0.75 24.79
C ASN A 58 16.73 -1.97 25.41
N MET A 59 17.33 -2.52 26.47
CA MET A 59 16.65 -3.41 27.42
C MET A 59 15.46 -2.71 28.10
N ALA A 60 14.23 -3.17 27.86
CA ALA A 60 13.01 -2.88 28.64
C ALA A 60 12.62 -4.12 29.50
N PRO A 61 11.90 -3.95 30.64
CA PRO A 61 12.11 -4.72 31.87
C PRO A 61 11.55 -6.15 31.86
N LYS A 62 12.08 -7.00 32.76
CA LYS A 62 11.64 -8.37 32.95
C LYS A 62 10.17 -8.42 33.39
N LEU A 63 9.31 -9.02 32.55
CA LEU A 63 7.92 -9.31 32.89
C LEU A 63 7.84 -10.37 33.99
N SER A 64 6.99 -10.13 34.98
CA SER A 64 6.72 -11.08 36.05
C SER A 64 5.54 -11.99 35.65
N PRO A 65 5.48 -13.25 36.12
CA PRO A 65 4.38 -14.17 35.78
C PRO A 65 2.97 -13.69 36.18
N LYS A 66 2.88 -12.67 37.03
CA LYS A 66 1.62 -12.06 37.48
C LYS A 66 1.03 -11.09 36.45
N ASP A 67 1.84 -10.58 35.52
CA ASP A 67 1.39 -9.69 34.45
C ASP A 67 0.55 -10.42 33.40
N ALA A 68 0.71 -11.74 33.31
CA ALA A 68 -0.07 -12.64 32.44
C ALA A 68 -1.49 -12.93 32.94
N LEU A 69 -1.83 -12.52 34.17
CA LEU A 69 -3.16 -12.71 34.77
C LEU A 69 -3.98 -11.41 34.80
N ALA A 70 -3.47 -10.33 34.18
CA ALA A 70 -4.20 -9.08 34.07
C ALA A 70 -5.46 -9.26 33.18
N PRO A 71 -6.61 -8.67 33.54
CA PRO A 71 -7.81 -8.72 32.72
C PRO A 71 -7.54 -8.21 31.31
N ALA A 72 -8.02 -8.90 30.27
CA ALA A 72 -7.73 -8.57 28.87
C ALA A 72 -8.09 -7.13 28.45
N GLN A 73 -8.98 -6.46 29.18
CA GLN A 73 -9.32 -5.05 28.99
C GLN A 73 -8.20 -4.10 29.46
N GLN A 74 -7.39 -4.48 30.45
CA GLN A 74 -6.35 -3.64 31.05
C GLN A 74 -5.06 -3.63 30.21
N GLY A 75 -4.75 -4.72 29.50
CA GLY A 75 -3.63 -4.81 28.55
C GLY A 75 -3.73 -3.86 27.35
N ARG A 76 -4.94 -3.38 27.03
CA ARG A 76 -5.17 -2.48 25.88
C ARG A 76 -4.80 -1.02 26.18
N ASN A 77 -4.66 -0.61 27.45
CA ASN A 77 -4.36 0.78 27.86
C ASN A 77 -2.86 1.10 28.02
N HIS A 78 -1.96 0.14 27.82
CA HIS A 78 -0.51 0.41 27.87
C HIS A 78 0.03 1.22 26.66
N ALA A 79 -0.81 1.52 25.67
CA ALA A 79 -0.48 2.42 24.54
C ALA A 79 -0.59 3.92 24.87
N ALA A 80 -0.99 4.32 26.09
CA ALA A 80 -1.25 5.72 26.43
C ALA A 80 -0.34 6.30 27.55
N THR A 81 0.91 5.85 27.69
CA THR A 81 1.86 6.47 28.62
C THR A 81 3.03 7.12 27.86
N PRO A 82 3.08 8.46 27.72
CA PRO A 82 4.35 9.15 27.55
C PRO A 82 4.94 9.36 28.95
N GLN A 83 6.15 8.87 29.21
CA GLN A 83 6.94 9.38 30.33
C GLN A 83 8.44 9.20 30.05
N ARG A 84 8.95 10.25 29.41
CA ARG A 84 10.33 10.75 29.33
C ARG A 84 11.29 10.14 28.31
#